data_AF-A0A550HE29-F1
#
_entry.id   AF-A0A550HE29-F1
#
_cell.length_a   1.000
_cell.length_b   1.000
_cell.length_c   1.000
_cell.angle_alpha   90.00
_cell.angle_beta   90.00
_cell.angle_gamma   90.00
#
_symmetry.space_group_name_H-M   'P 1'
#
loop_
_entity.id
_entity.type
_entity.pdbx_description
1 polymer ?
#
loop_
_entity_poly.entity_id
_entity_poly.type
_entity_poly.pdbx_seq_one_letter_code
_entity_poly.pdbx_strand_id
1 'polypeptide(L)'
;MNELFSKLADEYHFSVDAIEALHEVYDEDLEAVLQSIKKPSDRFFSRVNTLKISTQELIDSFLSRGVDVSLFDLIDEAVFTPIKGPFEFSEVEKKIVVDKYAAESVLQGSHIYAPGIVKCSKLRKGDTVTILDRHGQVVGVGRMRMSETEILNVRRGLAVEVTSPLYGAVSLRESEEYELGYIYPQSLPAIVTSRVLDPLVGETVVDLNCSPGGKLSHISQLMQNQGRVIG
;
A
#
# COMPACT_ATOMS: atom_id res chain seq x y z
N MET A 1 -14.20 -30.46 -9.33
CA MET A 1 -13.53 -29.67 -8.28
C MET A 1 -12.16 -29.19 -8.78
N ASN A 2 -11.23 -30.09 -9.13
CA ASN A 2 -9.89 -29.70 -9.64
C ASN A 2 -9.91 -28.81 -10.90
N GLU A 3 -10.85 -29.03 -11.83
CA GLU A 3 -10.96 -28.21 -13.04
C GLU A 3 -11.48 -26.78 -12.73
N LEU A 4 -12.40 -26.65 -11.76
CA LEU A 4 -12.87 -25.36 -11.27
C LEU A 4 -11.75 -24.60 -10.57
N PHE A 5 -10.98 -25.27 -9.70
CA PHE A 5 -9.87 -24.62 -8.99
C PHE A 5 -8.74 -24.23 -9.93
N SER A 6 -8.45 -25.03 -10.95
CA SER A 6 -7.48 -24.67 -11.99
C SER A 6 -7.94 -23.43 -12.75
N LYS A 7 -9.22 -23.36 -13.12
CA LYS A 7 -9.80 -22.18 -13.77
C LYS A 7 -9.67 -20.92 -12.90
N LEU A 8 -10.05 -21.00 -11.62
CA LEU A 8 -9.96 -19.87 -10.68
C LEU A 8 -8.50 -19.46 -10.41
N ALA A 9 -7.59 -20.44 -10.32
CA ALA A 9 -6.17 -20.20 -10.16
C ALA A 9 -5.59 -19.41 -11.35
N ASP A 10 -5.95 -19.80 -12.57
CA ASP A 10 -5.51 -19.10 -13.78
C ASP A 10 -6.13 -17.70 -13.88
N GLU A 11 -7.44 -17.58 -13.65
CA GLU A 11 -8.20 -16.33 -13.75
C GLU A 11 -7.74 -15.27 -12.74
N TYR A 12 -7.51 -15.67 -11.49
CA TYR A 12 -7.09 -14.79 -10.41
C TYR A 12 -5.59 -14.87 -10.11
N HIS A 13 -4.78 -15.56 -10.93
CA HIS A 13 -3.32 -15.66 -10.75
C HIS A 13 -2.90 -16.11 -9.32
N PHE A 14 -3.52 -17.18 -8.83
CA PHE A 14 -3.14 -17.87 -7.59
C PHE A 14 -2.64 -19.28 -7.90
N SER A 15 -1.99 -19.95 -6.94
CA SER A 15 -1.74 -21.39 -7.06
C SER A 15 -3.02 -22.17 -6.79
N VAL A 16 -3.15 -23.36 -7.39
CA VAL A 16 -4.28 -24.27 -7.11
C VAL A 16 -4.36 -24.58 -5.61
N ASP A 17 -3.23 -24.86 -4.96
CA ASP A 17 -3.16 -25.10 -3.50
C ASP A 17 -3.72 -23.93 -2.67
N ALA A 18 -3.52 -22.68 -3.13
CA ALA A 18 -4.06 -21.51 -2.43
C ALA A 18 -5.58 -21.41 -2.63
N ILE A 19 -6.09 -21.75 -3.82
CA ILE A 19 -7.53 -21.81 -4.09
C ILE A 19 -8.19 -22.90 -3.22
N GLU A 20 -7.56 -24.08 -3.11
CA GLU A 20 -8.04 -25.18 -2.27
C GLU A 20 -8.12 -24.76 -0.80
N ALA A 21 -7.03 -24.20 -0.25
CA ALA A 21 -7.00 -23.72 1.14
C ALA A 21 -8.02 -22.61 1.42
N LEU A 22 -8.24 -21.70 0.46
CA LEU A 22 -9.26 -20.66 0.60
C LEU A 22 -10.67 -21.24 0.52
N HIS A 23 -10.90 -22.24 -0.33
CA HIS A 23 -12.20 -22.90 -0.43
C HIS A 23 -12.58 -23.60 0.88
N GLU A 24 -11.62 -24.22 1.59
CA GLU A 24 -11.89 -24.84 2.89
C GLU A 24 -12.41 -23.85 3.95
N VAL A 25 -12.07 -22.57 3.83
CA VAL A 25 -12.46 -21.52 4.78
C VAL A 25 -13.71 -20.78 4.34
N TYR A 26 -13.81 -20.44 3.05
CA TYR A 26 -14.82 -19.54 2.51
C TYR A 26 -15.93 -20.25 1.73
N ASP A 27 -15.74 -21.51 1.35
CA ASP A 27 -16.70 -22.35 0.64
C ASP A 27 -17.38 -21.64 -0.54
N GLU A 28 -18.68 -21.31 -0.40
CA GLU A 28 -19.50 -20.63 -1.42
C GLU A 28 -19.04 -19.18 -1.70
N ASP A 29 -18.38 -18.52 -0.75
CA ASP A 29 -17.90 -17.13 -0.86
C ASP A 29 -16.52 -17.01 -1.54
N LEU A 30 -15.91 -18.13 -1.94
CA LEU A 30 -14.54 -18.18 -2.47
C LEU A 30 -14.29 -17.18 -3.61
N GLU A 31 -15.15 -17.18 -4.63
CA GLU A 31 -14.96 -16.33 -5.81
C GLU A 31 -15.08 -14.84 -5.46
N ALA A 32 -15.99 -14.49 -4.56
CA ALA A 32 -16.16 -13.13 -4.07
C ALA A 32 -14.93 -12.66 -3.27
N VAL A 33 -14.33 -13.55 -2.47
CA VAL A 33 -13.09 -13.27 -1.73
C VAL A 33 -11.92 -13.09 -2.69
N LEU A 34 -11.75 -13.98 -3.67
CA LEU A 34 -10.68 -13.88 -4.69
C LEU A 34 -10.79 -12.57 -5.47
N GLN A 35 -12.00 -12.20 -5.89
CA GLN A 35 -12.25 -10.94 -6.57
C GLN A 35 -11.92 -9.72 -5.68
N SER A 36 -12.26 -9.80 -4.38
CA SER A 36 -12.00 -8.73 -3.42
C SER A 36 -10.51 -8.56 -3.13
N ILE A 37 -9.73 -9.64 -3.02
CA ILE A 37 -8.27 -9.58 -2.80
C ILE A 37 -7.57 -8.89 -3.97
N LYS A 38 -8.11 -8.99 -5.19
CA LYS A 38 -7.57 -8.30 -6.37
C LYS A 38 -7.95 -6.83 -6.48
N LYS A 39 -8.82 -6.32 -5.61
CA LYS A 39 -9.17 -4.91 -5.60
C LYS A 39 -8.53 -4.25 -4.38
N PRO A 40 -7.98 -3.03 -4.51
CA PRO A 40 -7.61 -2.28 -3.33
C PRO A 40 -8.86 -1.97 -2.50
N SER A 41 -8.67 -1.74 -1.21
CA SER A 41 -9.71 -1.16 -0.34
C SER A 41 -10.15 0.20 -0.89
N ASP A 42 -11.41 0.60 -0.68
CA ASP A 42 -11.89 1.94 -1.03
C ASP A 42 -11.27 3.04 -0.15
N ARG A 43 -10.61 2.64 0.94
CA ARG A 43 -10.01 3.53 1.94
C ARG A 43 -8.56 3.16 2.16
N PHE A 44 -7.67 4.13 1.99
CA PHE A 44 -6.26 4.02 2.32
C PHE A 44 -6.01 4.61 3.72
N PHE A 45 -5.78 3.74 4.71
CA PHE A 45 -5.64 4.14 6.11
C PHE A 45 -4.23 4.60 6.48
N SER A 46 -4.16 5.53 7.42
CA SER A 46 -2.95 5.97 8.09
C SER A 46 -3.22 6.25 9.56
N ARG A 47 -2.18 6.13 10.38
CA ARG A 47 -2.21 6.45 11.80
C ARG A 47 -1.69 7.87 12.02
N VAL A 48 -2.44 8.69 12.75
CA VAL A 48 -1.97 9.97 13.28
C VAL A 48 -1.07 9.71 14.46
N ASN A 49 0.09 10.38 14.51
CA ASN A 49 0.97 10.35 15.65
C ASN A 49 0.50 11.34 16.73
N THR A 50 -0.38 10.88 17.61
CA THR A 50 -0.98 11.71 18.66
C THR A 50 -0.01 12.15 19.74
N LEU A 51 1.25 11.70 19.71
CA LEU A 51 2.33 12.27 20.53
C LEU A 51 2.82 13.64 20.01
N LYS A 52 2.52 13.97 18.75
CA LYS A 52 3.06 15.16 18.06
C LYS A 52 2.00 16.14 17.57
N ILE A 53 0.83 15.66 17.20
CA ILE A 53 -0.27 16.48 16.66
C ILE A 53 -1.62 15.87 17.04
N SER A 54 -2.67 16.68 17.19
CA SER A 54 -4.02 16.14 17.30
C SER A 54 -4.55 15.67 15.94
N THR A 55 -5.49 14.71 15.94
CA THR A 55 -6.11 14.23 14.69
C THR A 55 -6.83 15.34 13.92
N GLN A 56 -7.49 16.26 14.62
CA GLN A 56 -8.20 17.37 13.98
C GLN A 56 -7.22 18.36 13.32
N GLU A 57 -6.14 18.74 13.99
CA GLU A 57 -5.13 19.64 13.41
C GLU A 57 -4.47 19.02 12.16
N LEU A 58 -4.24 17.71 12.17
CA LEU A 58 -3.73 17.00 10.98
C LEU A 58 -4.74 17.08 9.81
N ILE A 59 -6.01 16.78 10.08
CA ILE A 59 -7.08 16.84 9.07
C ILE A 59 -7.19 18.26 8.51
N ASP A 60 -7.21 19.28 9.36
CA ASP A 60 -7.30 20.68 8.96
C ASP A 60 -6.10 21.11 8.10
N SER A 61 -4.89 20.62 8.42
CA SER A 61 -3.69 20.84 7.60
C SER A 61 -3.86 20.31 6.17
N PHE A 62 -4.41 19.11 6.00
CA PHE A 62 -4.66 18.54 4.67
C PHE A 62 -5.81 19.24 3.93
N LEU A 63 -6.92 19.53 4.62
CA LEU A 63 -8.08 20.22 4.04
C LEU A 63 -7.72 21.61 3.55
N SER A 64 -6.84 22.34 4.25
CA SER A 64 -6.37 23.67 3.84
C SER A 64 -5.68 23.67 2.46
N ARG A 65 -5.16 22.53 2.02
CA ARG A 65 -4.51 22.30 0.72
C ARG A 65 -5.41 21.55 -0.27
N GLY A 66 -6.68 21.35 0.07
CA GLY A 66 -7.65 20.63 -0.77
C GLY A 66 -7.45 19.12 -0.83
N VAL A 67 -6.74 18.55 0.15
CA VAL A 67 -6.54 17.10 0.28
C VAL A 67 -7.60 16.52 1.19
N ASP A 68 -8.38 15.57 0.68
CA ASP A 68 -9.43 14.88 1.42
C ASP A 68 -8.83 13.79 2.33
N VAL A 69 -8.78 14.09 3.63
CA VAL A 69 -8.44 13.15 4.70
C VAL A 69 -9.60 13.13 5.69
N SER A 70 -10.14 11.94 5.93
CA SER A 70 -11.30 11.73 6.79
C SER A 70 -10.92 10.95 8.04
N LEU A 71 -11.56 11.27 9.17
CA LEU A 71 -11.47 10.50 10.40
C LEU A 71 -12.20 9.15 10.25
N PHE A 72 -11.67 8.10 10.87
CA PHE A 72 -12.41 6.87 11.09
C PHE A 72 -13.02 6.88 12.49
N ASP A 73 -14.34 7.11 12.56
CA ASP A 73 -15.07 7.44 13.79
C ASP A 73 -14.94 6.45 14.97
N LEU A 74 -14.45 5.24 14.74
CA LEU A 74 -14.26 4.23 15.79
C LEU A 74 -12.86 4.25 16.43
N ILE A 75 -11.88 4.91 15.82
CA ILE A 75 -10.49 4.95 16.31
C ILE A 75 -9.93 6.36 16.11
N ASP A 76 -9.71 7.06 17.23
CA ASP A 76 -9.37 8.49 17.26
C ASP A 76 -8.12 8.85 16.45
N GLU A 77 -7.13 7.96 16.42
CA GLU A 77 -5.87 8.15 15.71
C GLU A 77 -5.86 7.56 14.28
N ALA A 78 -6.98 7.04 13.79
CA ALA A 78 -7.08 6.47 12.45
C ALA A 78 -7.74 7.46 11.49
N VAL A 79 -7.02 7.78 10.41
CA VAL A 79 -7.52 8.57 9.30
C VAL A 79 -7.42 7.79 8.00
N PHE A 80 -8.17 8.17 6.99
CA PHE A 80 -8.08 7.58 5.66
C PHE A 80 -8.25 8.60 4.55
N THR A 81 -7.66 8.30 3.40
CA THR A 81 -7.97 8.95 2.12
C THR A 81 -8.81 8.01 1.27
N PRO A 82 -9.83 8.49 0.55
CA PRO A 82 -10.58 7.65 -0.39
C PRO A 82 -9.68 7.23 -1.56
N ILE A 83 -9.80 5.96 -1.97
CA ILE A 83 -9.18 5.45 -3.20
C ILE A 83 -10.19 5.65 -4.33
N LYS A 84 -9.74 6.32 -5.40
CA LYS A 84 -10.52 6.55 -6.62
C LYS A 84 -10.13 5.55 -7.70
N GLY A 85 -11.10 5.19 -8.55
CA GLY A 85 -10.93 4.24 -9.64
C GLY A 85 -11.90 3.05 -9.53
N PRO A 86 -11.75 2.04 -10.39
CA PRO A 86 -10.72 1.92 -11.42
C PRO A 86 -10.86 3.01 -12.50
N PHE A 87 -9.75 3.66 -12.87
CA PHE A 87 -9.71 4.61 -13.98
C PHE A 87 -9.52 3.87 -15.31
N GLU A 88 -10.11 4.39 -16.37
CA GLU A 88 -9.91 3.85 -17.72
C GLU A 88 -8.50 4.20 -18.23
N PHE A 89 -7.81 3.21 -18.78
CA PHE A 89 -6.56 3.39 -19.50
C PHE A 89 -6.43 2.33 -20.61
N SER A 90 -5.51 2.56 -21.55
CA SER A 90 -5.18 1.59 -22.60
C SER A 90 -3.85 0.91 -22.28
N GLU A 91 -3.88 -0.42 -22.09
CA GLU A 91 -2.65 -1.20 -22.00
C GLU A 91 -1.82 -1.05 -23.28
N VAL A 92 -0.50 -0.96 -23.09
CA VAL A 92 0.47 -0.98 -24.18
C VAL A 92 1.26 -2.29 -24.17
N GLU A 93 1.84 -2.64 -25.30
CA GLU A 93 2.58 -3.89 -25.49
C GLU A 93 3.80 -3.99 -24.56
N LYS A 94 4.51 -2.87 -24.36
CA LYS A 94 5.70 -2.83 -23.51
C LYS A 94 5.29 -2.88 -22.03
N LYS A 95 5.86 -3.83 -21.30
CA LYS A 95 5.51 -4.10 -19.90
C LYS A 95 6.72 -3.96 -18.98
N ILE A 96 6.47 -3.52 -17.77
CA ILE A 96 7.45 -3.50 -16.67
C ILE A 96 6.83 -4.14 -15.43
N VAL A 97 7.62 -4.90 -14.68
CA VAL A 97 7.20 -5.53 -13.42
C VAL A 97 7.87 -4.83 -12.26
N VAL A 98 7.09 -4.42 -11.28
CA VAL A 98 7.55 -3.77 -10.05
C VAL A 98 7.33 -4.66 -8.82
N ASP A 99 8.02 -4.35 -7.73
CA ASP A 99 7.77 -4.99 -6.45
C ASP A 99 6.47 -4.47 -5.80
N LYS A 100 6.08 -5.12 -4.69
CA LYS A 100 4.86 -4.78 -3.96
C LYS A 100 4.87 -3.33 -3.44
N TYR A 101 6.01 -2.84 -2.97
CA TYR A 101 6.10 -1.50 -2.39
C TYR A 101 5.95 -0.42 -3.46
N ALA A 102 6.58 -0.62 -4.62
CA ALA A 102 6.43 0.27 -5.76
C ALA A 102 5.00 0.22 -6.32
N ALA A 103 4.37 -0.96 -6.43
CA ALA A 103 2.98 -1.07 -6.84
C ALA A 103 2.04 -0.28 -5.90
N GLU A 104 2.21 -0.44 -4.58
CA GLU A 104 1.43 0.31 -3.58
C GLU A 104 1.69 1.82 -3.63
N SER A 105 2.95 2.23 -3.88
CA SER A 105 3.32 3.63 -4.05
C SER A 105 2.64 4.26 -5.27
N VAL A 106 2.48 3.50 -6.36
CA VAL A 106 1.75 3.97 -7.55
C VAL A 106 0.25 4.15 -7.26
N LEU A 107 -0.37 3.25 -6.48
CA LEU A 107 -1.75 3.44 -6.02
C LEU A 107 -1.92 4.73 -5.22
N GLN A 108 -0.88 5.16 -4.50
CA GLN A 108 -0.83 6.42 -3.76
C GLN A 108 -0.51 7.63 -4.65
N GLY A 109 -0.45 7.47 -5.98
CA GLY A 109 -0.16 8.57 -6.91
C GLY A 109 1.33 8.88 -7.09
N SER A 110 2.24 8.06 -6.55
CA SER A 110 3.68 8.25 -6.71
C SER A 110 4.19 7.67 -8.05
N HIS A 111 5.47 7.91 -8.32
CA HIS A 111 6.17 7.39 -9.47
C HIS A 111 7.01 6.14 -9.14
N ILE A 112 7.55 5.49 -10.17
CA ILE A 112 8.38 4.28 -9.98
C ILE A 112 9.84 4.67 -10.07
N TYR A 113 10.57 4.36 -9.01
CA TYR A 113 12.01 4.51 -8.94
C TYR A 113 12.72 3.20 -9.30
N ALA A 114 13.94 3.30 -9.82
CA ALA A 114 14.72 2.17 -10.30
C ALA A 114 14.85 0.98 -9.30
N PRO A 115 15.01 1.19 -7.98
CA PRO A 115 15.07 0.08 -7.01
C PRO A 115 13.82 -0.79 -6.98
N GLY A 116 12.64 -0.22 -7.29
CA GLY A 116 11.36 -0.92 -7.24
C GLY A 116 11.05 -1.77 -8.47
N ILE A 117 11.90 -1.73 -9.51
CA ILE A 117 11.72 -2.50 -10.75
C ILE A 117 12.30 -3.89 -10.57
N VAL A 118 11.46 -4.90 -10.76
CA VAL A 118 11.82 -6.33 -10.66
C VAL A 118 12.21 -6.89 -12.03
N LYS A 119 11.46 -6.53 -13.08
CA LYS A 119 11.72 -7.01 -14.45
C LYS A 119 11.44 -5.90 -15.46
N CYS A 120 12.39 -5.65 -16.33
CA CYS A 120 12.26 -4.79 -17.50
C CYS A 120 13.06 -5.41 -18.65
N SER A 121 12.62 -5.23 -19.89
CA SER A 121 13.34 -5.74 -21.06
C SER A 121 13.01 -4.94 -22.32
N LYS A 122 14.03 -4.60 -23.12
CA LYS A 122 13.95 -3.85 -24.38
C LYS A 122 13.28 -2.48 -24.23
N LEU A 123 13.48 -1.82 -23.09
CA LEU A 123 12.87 -0.50 -22.79
C LEU A 123 13.86 0.65 -23.01
N ARG A 124 13.40 1.70 -23.68
CA ARG A 124 14.14 2.94 -23.93
C ARG A 124 13.46 4.11 -23.23
N LYS A 125 14.25 5.13 -22.90
CA LYS A 125 13.73 6.40 -22.36
C LYS A 125 12.72 7.00 -23.33
N GLY A 126 11.58 7.45 -22.80
CA GLY A 126 10.45 7.98 -23.56
C GLY A 126 9.39 6.96 -23.95
N ASP A 127 9.67 5.65 -23.86
CA ASP A 127 8.69 4.59 -24.12
C ASP A 127 7.50 4.70 -23.16
N THR A 128 6.29 4.44 -23.66
CA THR A 128 5.11 4.19 -22.83
C THR A 128 5.09 2.72 -22.42
N VAL A 129 4.81 2.44 -21.16
CA VAL A 129 4.82 1.09 -20.59
C VAL A 129 3.61 0.82 -19.69
N THR A 130 3.07 -0.39 -19.77
CA THR A 130 2.13 -0.92 -18.78
C THR A 130 2.92 -1.40 -17.57
N ILE A 131 2.51 -0.94 -16.39
CA ILE A 131 3.11 -1.27 -15.09
C ILE A 131 2.33 -2.45 -14.51
N LEU A 132 3.05 -3.52 -14.20
CA LEU A 132 2.52 -4.73 -13.59
C LEU A 132 3.16 -4.97 -12.22
N ASP A 133 2.43 -5.59 -11.31
CA ASP A 133 3.01 -6.20 -10.11
C ASP A 133 3.64 -7.57 -10.42
N ARG A 134 4.20 -8.24 -9.40
CA ARG A 134 4.83 -9.56 -9.54
C ARG A 134 3.86 -10.67 -9.99
N HIS A 135 2.57 -10.48 -9.80
CA HIS A 135 1.52 -11.43 -10.16
C HIS A 135 0.87 -11.10 -11.52
N GLY A 136 1.39 -10.11 -12.24
CA GLY A 136 0.89 -9.69 -13.55
C GLY A 136 -0.32 -8.76 -13.48
N GLN A 137 -0.71 -8.31 -12.28
CA GLN A 137 -1.80 -7.37 -12.12
C GLN A 137 -1.39 -5.99 -12.61
N VAL A 138 -2.24 -5.36 -13.42
CA VAL A 138 -1.99 -4.02 -13.92
C VAL A 138 -2.17 -2.99 -12.81
N VAL A 139 -1.18 -2.13 -12.64
CA VAL A 139 -1.18 -1.04 -11.65
C VAL A 139 -1.41 0.31 -12.34
N GLY A 140 -1.04 0.43 -13.62
CA GLY A 140 -1.27 1.61 -14.43
C GLY A 140 -0.37 1.66 -15.66
N VAL A 141 -0.30 2.84 -16.27
CA VAL A 141 0.56 3.15 -17.42
C VAL A 141 1.45 4.34 -17.09
N GLY A 142 2.68 4.31 -17.59
CA GLY A 142 3.63 5.40 -17.41
C GLY A 142 4.61 5.55 -18.56
N ARG A 143 5.43 6.60 -18.48
CA ARG A 143 6.49 6.90 -19.43
C ARG A 143 7.86 6.64 -18.82
N MET A 144 8.70 5.89 -19.53
CA MET A 144 10.07 5.61 -19.12
C MET A 144 10.89 6.91 -19.05
N ARG A 145 11.49 7.16 -17.89
CA ARG A 145 12.49 8.23 -17.64
C ARG A 145 13.92 7.70 -17.61
N MET A 146 14.08 6.37 -17.59
CA MET A 146 15.35 5.65 -17.75
C MET A 146 15.22 4.55 -18.80
N SER A 147 16.34 4.19 -19.41
CA SER A 147 16.49 2.97 -20.21
C SER A 147 16.75 1.74 -19.32
N GLU A 148 16.56 0.55 -19.87
CA GLU A 148 16.89 -0.72 -19.19
C GLU A 148 18.34 -0.73 -18.66
N THR A 149 19.30 -0.31 -19.49
CA THR A 149 20.72 -0.26 -19.12
C THR A 149 20.97 0.67 -17.93
N GLU A 150 20.30 1.83 -17.88
CA GLU A 150 20.41 2.76 -16.76
C GLU A 150 19.80 2.17 -15.48
N ILE A 151 18.62 1.55 -15.57
CA ILE A 151 17.96 0.91 -14.42
C ILE A 151 18.86 -0.17 -13.82
N LEU A 152 19.42 -1.05 -14.65
CA LEU A 152 20.22 -2.19 -14.20
C LEU A 152 21.59 -1.78 -13.62
N ASN A 153 22.22 -0.74 -14.18
CA ASN A 153 23.55 -0.28 -13.77
C ASN A 153 23.52 0.73 -12.62
N VAL A 154 22.60 1.70 -12.66
CA VAL A 154 22.56 2.81 -11.70
C VAL A 154 21.73 2.43 -10.47
N ARG A 155 20.64 1.67 -10.65
CA ARG A 155 19.72 1.21 -9.60
C ARG A 155 19.24 2.30 -8.63
N ARG A 156 19.16 3.55 -9.08
CA ARG A 156 18.62 4.68 -8.31
C ARG A 156 18.02 5.74 -9.24
N GLY A 157 17.06 6.50 -8.74
CA GLY A 157 16.39 7.61 -9.44
C GLY A 157 15.09 7.20 -10.14
N LEU A 158 14.38 8.20 -10.68
CA LEU A 158 13.06 8.06 -11.31
C LEU A 158 13.16 7.26 -12.61
N ALA A 159 12.54 6.08 -12.63
CA ALA A 159 12.59 5.17 -13.77
C ALA A 159 11.35 5.24 -14.65
N VAL A 160 10.16 5.38 -14.05
CA VAL A 160 8.89 5.54 -14.76
C VAL A 160 8.10 6.66 -14.11
N GLU A 161 7.72 7.65 -14.91
CA GLU A 161 6.71 8.64 -14.54
C GLU A 161 5.33 8.06 -14.84
N VAL A 162 4.52 7.87 -13.81
CA VAL A 162 3.17 7.32 -13.95
C VAL A 162 2.26 8.39 -14.54
N THR A 163 1.59 8.08 -15.64
CA THR A 163 0.71 9.02 -16.36
C THR A 163 -0.77 8.66 -16.23
N SER A 164 -1.08 7.38 -16.01
CA SER A 164 -2.46 6.89 -15.91
C SER A 164 -2.49 5.71 -14.93
N PRO A 165 -2.65 5.95 -13.62
CA PRO A 165 -2.76 4.86 -12.65
C PRO A 165 -4.14 4.18 -12.75
N LEU A 166 -4.22 2.88 -12.45
CA LEU A 166 -5.51 2.16 -12.41
C LEU A 166 -6.36 2.64 -11.22
N TYR A 167 -5.73 2.92 -10.07
CA TYR A 167 -6.37 3.53 -8.90
C TYR A 167 -5.52 4.67 -8.37
N GLY A 168 -6.14 5.64 -7.69
CA GLY A 168 -5.45 6.79 -7.14
C GLY A 168 -5.97 7.17 -5.77
N ALA A 169 -5.07 7.17 -4.78
CA ALA A 169 -5.17 7.89 -3.52
C ALA A 169 -4.19 9.06 -3.50
N VAL A 170 -4.33 9.95 -2.53
CA VAL A 170 -3.34 11.01 -2.29
C VAL A 170 -2.12 10.41 -1.61
N SER A 171 -0.92 10.76 -2.09
CA SER A 171 0.33 10.32 -1.48
C SER A 171 0.54 11.06 -0.15
N LEU A 172 0.33 10.35 0.96
CA LEU A 172 0.66 10.88 2.28
C LEU A 172 2.16 10.79 2.57
N ARG A 173 2.90 9.88 1.91
CA ARG A 173 4.35 9.69 2.13
C ARG A 173 5.22 10.83 1.62
N GLU A 174 4.69 11.61 0.67
CA GLU A 174 5.38 12.76 0.09
C GLU A 174 4.93 14.09 0.73
N SER A 175 4.13 14.02 1.81
CA SER A 175 3.64 15.21 2.49
C SER A 175 4.57 15.66 3.61
N GLU A 176 4.54 16.96 3.93
CA GLU A 176 5.28 17.55 5.05
C GLU A 176 4.91 16.89 6.39
N GLU A 177 3.65 16.51 6.59
CA GLU A 177 3.19 15.79 7.78
C GLU A 177 3.92 14.46 7.97
N TYR A 178 4.21 13.75 6.89
CA TYR A 178 4.96 12.50 6.97
C TYR A 178 6.42 12.77 7.33
N GLU A 179 7.05 13.78 6.72
CA GLU A 179 8.42 14.19 7.05
C GLU A 179 8.57 14.65 8.51
N LEU A 180 7.57 15.38 9.02
CA LEU A 180 7.49 15.80 10.43
C LEU A 180 7.12 14.65 11.37
N GLY A 181 6.76 13.48 10.86
CA GLY A 181 6.37 12.30 11.64
C GLY A 181 5.03 12.44 12.35
N TYR A 182 4.13 13.27 11.80
CA TYR A 182 2.75 13.48 12.26
C TYR A 182 1.81 12.38 11.80
N ILE A 183 2.15 11.69 10.73
CA ILE A 183 1.33 10.62 10.14
C ILE A 183 2.21 9.44 9.74
N TYR A 184 1.68 8.23 9.88
CA TYR A 184 2.34 6.99 9.50
C TYR A 184 1.39 6.09 8.70
N PRO A 185 1.70 5.73 7.45
CA PRO A 185 0.89 4.79 6.66
C PRO A 185 0.77 3.43 7.36
N GLN A 186 -0.44 3.07 7.74
CA GLN A 186 -0.72 1.84 8.48
C GLN A 186 -2.13 1.37 8.20
N SER A 187 -2.28 0.09 7.84
CA SER A 187 -3.59 -0.48 7.56
C SER A 187 -4.48 -0.51 8.81
N LEU A 188 -5.80 -0.38 8.62
CA LEU A 188 -6.76 -0.44 9.72
C LEU A 188 -6.61 -1.71 10.58
N PRO A 189 -6.46 -2.94 10.02
CA PRO A 189 -6.26 -4.12 10.85
C PRO A 189 -5.01 -4.04 11.74
N ALA A 190 -3.93 -3.41 11.27
CA ALA A 190 -2.72 -3.24 12.07
C ALA A 190 -2.90 -2.20 13.18
N ILE A 191 -3.67 -1.14 12.95
CA ILE A 191 -4.06 -0.16 13.98
C ILE A 191 -4.94 -0.84 15.04
N VAL A 192 -5.97 -1.57 14.59
CA VAL A 192 -6.87 -2.33 15.47
C VAL A 192 -6.08 -3.33 16.31
N THR A 193 -5.07 -4.01 15.74
CA THR A 193 -4.24 -4.97 16.47
C THR A 193 -3.62 -4.35 17.72
N SER A 194 -2.99 -3.17 17.59
CA SER A 194 -2.36 -2.50 18.75
C SER A 194 -3.40 -1.99 19.75
N ARG A 195 -4.59 -1.58 19.29
CA ARG A 195 -5.71 -1.19 20.16
C ARG A 195 -6.27 -2.37 20.95
N VAL A 196 -6.42 -3.53 20.31
CA VAL A 196 -6.89 -4.77 20.96
C VAL A 196 -5.89 -5.29 21.99
N LEU A 197 -4.59 -5.08 21.78
CA LEU A 197 -3.57 -5.38 22.78
C LEU A 197 -3.75 -4.57 24.07
N ASP A 198 -4.37 -3.39 23.98
CA ASP A 198 -4.67 -2.47 25.08
C ASP A 198 -3.46 -2.19 26.00
N PRO A 199 -2.32 -1.73 25.46
CA PRO A 199 -1.11 -1.55 26.24
C PRO A 199 -1.27 -0.38 27.23
N LEU A 200 -0.99 -0.64 28.51
CA LEU A 200 -1.15 0.36 29.56
C LEU A 200 0.14 1.15 29.79
N VAL A 201 -0.03 2.40 30.22
CA VAL A 201 1.09 3.26 30.62
C VAL A 201 1.92 2.58 31.71
N GLY A 202 3.24 2.53 31.49
CA GLY A 202 4.21 1.94 32.41
C GLY A 202 4.50 0.45 32.19
N GLU A 203 3.76 -0.24 31.33
CA GLU A 203 3.97 -1.65 31.06
C GLU A 203 5.27 -1.93 30.29
N THR A 204 5.68 -3.20 30.30
CA THR A 204 6.70 -3.72 29.38
C THR A 204 6.03 -4.55 28.30
N VAL A 205 6.17 -4.15 27.05
CA VAL A 205 5.60 -4.82 25.88
C VAL A 205 6.73 -5.29 24.96
N VAL A 206 6.62 -6.50 24.42
CA VAL A 206 7.60 -7.08 23.49
C VAL A 206 6.91 -7.41 22.17
N ASP A 207 7.33 -6.74 21.09
CA ASP A 207 6.94 -7.07 19.71
C ASP A 207 8.04 -7.93 19.09
N LEU A 208 7.81 -9.24 19.04
CA LEU A 208 8.81 -10.22 18.59
C LEU A 208 9.20 -10.05 17.10
N ASN A 209 8.38 -9.37 16.30
CA ASN A 209 8.57 -9.22 14.85
C ASN A 209 8.34 -7.76 14.43
N CYS A 210 9.07 -6.84 15.04
CA CYS A 210 8.68 -5.43 15.01
C CYS A 210 8.88 -4.74 13.65
N SER A 211 9.85 -5.16 12.82
CA SER A 211 10.21 -4.44 11.59
C SER A 211 9.05 -4.39 10.59
N PRO A 212 8.71 -3.23 10.01
CA PRO A 212 9.42 -1.94 10.03
C PRO A 212 9.03 -0.97 11.17
N GLY A 213 8.24 -1.40 12.16
CA GLY A 213 7.96 -0.66 13.40
C GLY A 213 6.56 -0.04 13.49
N GLY A 214 5.65 -0.36 12.57
CA GLY A 214 4.31 0.23 12.54
C GLY A 214 3.50 -0.02 13.83
N LYS A 215 3.39 -1.28 14.26
CA LYS A 215 2.68 -1.63 15.51
C LYS A 215 3.47 -1.23 16.76
N LEU A 216 4.78 -1.51 16.78
CA LEU A 216 5.69 -1.09 17.84
C LEU A 216 5.55 0.41 18.16
N SER A 217 5.60 1.29 17.16
CA SER A 217 5.45 2.73 17.35
C SER A 217 4.03 3.15 17.75
N HIS A 218 3.00 2.41 17.32
CA HIS A 218 1.62 2.63 17.76
C HIS A 218 1.45 2.29 19.23
N ILE A 219 2.03 1.18 19.68
CA ILE A 219 2.05 0.78 21.11
C ILE A 219 2.72 1.87 21.94
N SER A 220 3.90 2.37 21.51
CA SER A 220 4.56 3.48 22.20
C SER A 220 3.69 4.74 22.26
N GLN A 221 2.94 5.05 21.20
CA GLN A 221 2.00 6.16 21.16
C GLN A 221 0.83 5.97 22.14
N LEU A 222 0.21 4.78 22.17
CA LEU A 222 -0.90 4.45 23.08
C LEU A 222 -0.47 4.52 24.56
N MET A 223 0.76 4.09 24.86
CA MET A 223 1.37 4.18 26.18
C MET A 223 1.90 5.59 26.50
N GLN A 224 1.62 6.61 25.66
CA GLN A 224 2.08 7.99 25.84
C GLN A 224 3.61 8.11 26.01
N ASN A 225 4.35 7.22 25.35
CA ASN A 225 5.80 7.08 25.45
C ASN A 225 6.29 6.86 26.91
N GLN A 226 5.44 6.29 27.77
CA GLN A 226 5.71 5.98 29.16
C GLN A 226 5.59 4.47 29.37
N GLY A 227 6.72 3.79 29.49
CA GLY A 227 6.82 2.33 29.64
C GLY A 227 8.04 1.79 28.91
N ARG A 228 8.07 0.49 28.65
CA ARG A 228 9.19 -0.16 27.95
C ARG A 228 8.67 -1.00 26.78
N VAL A 229 8.89 -0.54 25.57
CA VAL A 229 8.53 -1.27 24.34
C VAL A 229 9.81 -1.83 23.71
N ILE A 230 9.86 -3.14 23.48
CA ILE A 230 11.01 -3.86 22.93
C ILE A 230 10.61 -4.47 21.59
N GLY A 231 11.43 -4.26 20.57
CA GLY A 231 11.23 -4.79 19.21
C GLY A 231 12.54 -5.26 18.60
#